data_AF-A0A9E0UAL9-F1
#
_entry.id   AF-A0A9E0UAL9-F1
#
_cell.length_a   1.000
_cell.length_b   1.000
_cell.length_c   1.000
_cell.angle_alpha   90.00
_cell.angle_beta   90.00
_cell.angle_gamma   90.00
#
_symmetry.space_group_name_H-M   'P 1'
#
loop_
_entity.id
_entity.type
_entity.pdbx_description
1 polymer ?
#
loop_
_entity_poly.entity_id
_entity_poly.type
_entity_poly.pdbx_seq_one_letter_code
_entity_poly.pdbx_strand_id
1 'polypeptide(L)'
;PTERHIFVSLNPVQPPRRDSVIAEISYEHPVFDSGAIAAQRRVGEIQGRDRLWFAGAYLGYGFHEDGLRSAVEVAASLGVSAPWAGPQAAPKPHPGPVSPMIPGMARP
;
A
#
# COMPACT_ATOMS: atom_id res chain seq x y z
N PRO A 1 8.43 31.73 10.37
CA PRO A 1 7.99 32.19 9.02
C PRO A 1 9.19 32.27 8.09
N THR A 2 9.01 31.99 6.79
CA THR A 2 10.08 32.19 5.79
C THR A 2 10.06 33.63 5.29
N GLU A 3 11.24 34.20 5.02
CA GLU A 3 11.36 35.56 4.44
C GLU A 3 10.94 35.59 2.95
N ARG A 4 11.08 34.45 2.26
CA ARG A 4 10.65 34.26 0.88
C ARG A 4 9.25 33.65 0.84
N HIS A 5 8.37 34.19 0.00
CA HIS A 5 7.07 33.58 -0.30
C HIS A 5 7.27 32.31 -1.12
N ILE A 6 6.67 31.21 -0.66
CA ILE A 6 6.72 29.90 -1.32
C ILE A 6 5.31 29.54 -1.76
N PHE A 7 5.19 29.12 -3.01
CA PHE A 7 3.93 28.71 -3.62
C PHE A 7 4.05 27.29 -4.17
N VAL A 8 2.94 26.57 -4.19
CA VAL A 8 2.81 25.26 -4.84
C VAL A 8 1.64 25.34 -5.80
N SER A 9 1.87 24.92 -7.04
CA SER A 9 0.84 24.82 -8.08
C SER A 9 0.73 23.37 -8.55
N LEU A 10 -0.48 22.88 -8.72
CA LEU A 10 -0.77 21.57 -9.30
C LEU A 10 -1.48 21.79 -10.63
N ASN A 11 -0.88 21.31 -11.73
CA ASN A 11 -1.43 21.42 -13.08
C ASN A 11 -1.92 22.84 -13.46
N PRO A 12 -1.07 23.89 -13.31
CA PRO A 12 -1.51 25.27 -13.55
C PRO A 12 -1.78 25.51 -15.04
N VAL A 13 -2.86 26.24 -15.35
CA VAL A 13 -3.20 26.65 -16.73
C VAL A 13 -2.10 27.53 -17.34
N GLN A 14 -1.54 28.44 -16.52
CA GLN A 14 -0.38 29.23 -16.87
C GLN A 14 0.84 28.77 -16.06
N PRO A 15 1.93 28.34 -16.71
CA PRO A 15 3.14 27.96 -16.00
C PRO A 15 3.73 29.13 -15.20
N PRO A 16 4.32 28.87 -14.01
CA PRO A 16 5.10 29.88 -13.30
C PRO A 16 6.32 30.32 -14.12
N ARG A 17 6.86 31.50 -13.82
CA ARG A 17 8.10 31.98 -14.48
C ARG A 17 9.23 30.98 -14.21
N ARG A 18 9.96 30.58 -15.25
CA ARG A 18 10.98 29.51 -15.17
C ARG A 18 12.06 29.79 -14.12
N ASP A 19 12.47 31.04 -13.97
CA ASP A 19 13.45 31.50 -12.99
C ASP A 19 12.96 31.44 -11.54
N SER A 20 11.64 31.26 -11.34
CA SER A 20 11.03 31.15 -10.01
C SER A 20 10.77 29.70 -9.56
N VAL A 21 10.90 28.72 -10.46
CA VAL A 21 10.63 27.31 -10.16
C VAL A 21 11.76 26.74 -9.30
N ILE A 22 11.42 26.27 -8.11
CA ILE A 22 12.37 25.63 -7.18
C ILE A 22 12.48 24.13 -7.47
N ALA A 23 11.34 23.49 -7.73
CA ALA A 23 11.25 22.08 -8.09
C ALA A 23 10.00 21.84 -8.93
N GLU A 24 10.10 20.88 -9.84
CA GLU A 24 8.98 20.35 -10.62
C GLU A 24 8.98 18.83 -10.47
N ILE A 25 7.82 18.26 -10.13
CA ILE A 25 7.69 16.83 -9.89
C ILE A 25 6.44 16.35 -10.63
N SER A 26 6.61 15.30 -11.43
CA SER A 26 5.50 14.63 -12.10
C SER A 26 5.00 13.48 -11.22
N TYR A 27 3.69 13.47 -10.95
CA TYR A 27 3.01 12.42 -10.21
C TYR A 27 1.94 11.77 -11.08
N GLU A 28 1.83 10.45 -10.99
CA GLU A 28 0.71 9.70 -11.55
C GLU A 28 -0.34 9.47 -10.47
N HIS A 29 -1.62 9.63 -10.82
CA HIS A 29 -2.73 9.40 -9.90
C HIS A 29 -3.49 8.15 -10.33
N PRO A 30 -3.68 7.16 -9.43
CA PRO A 30 -4.44 5.97 -9.76
C PRO A 30 -5.90 6.31 -10.05
N VAL A 31 -6.46 5.70 -11.08
CA VAL A 31 -7.88 5.77 -11.41
C VAL A 31 -8.60 4.62 -10.71
N PHE A 32 -9.52 4.94 -9.80
CA PHE A 32 -10.31 3.97 -9.06
C PHE A 32 -11.63 3.67 -9.78
N ASP A 33 -11.53 3.04 -10.95
CA ASP A 33 -12.71 2.57 -11.67
C ASP A 33 -13.33 1.32 -11.02
N SER A 34 -14.44 0.84 -11.58
CA SER A 34 -15.12 -0.34 -11.05
C SER A 34 -14.25 -1.61 -11.07
N GLY A 35 -13.35 -1.73 -12.05
CA GLY A 35 -12.41 -2.85 -12.15
C GLY A 35 -11.36 -2.80 -11.03
N ALA A 36 -10.78 -1.64 -10.78
CA ALA A 36 -9.84 -1.41 -9.70
C ALA A 36 -10.48 -1.71 -8.34
N ILE A 37 -11.69 -1.19 -8.09
CA ILE A 37 -12.43 -1.43 -6.84
C ILE A 37 -12.75 -2.93 -6.67
N ALA A 38 -13.12 -3.64 -7.74
CA ALA A 38 -13.34 -5.08 -7.69
C ALA A 38 -12.04 -5.84 -7.37
N ALA A 39 -10.91 -5.44 -7.95
CA ALA A 39 -9.61 -6.03 -7.70
C ALA A 39 -9.13 -5.80 -6.25
N GLN A 40 -9.34 -4.61 -5.68
CA GLN A 40 -9.01 -4.31 -4.28
C GLN A 40 -9.65 -5.29 -3.31
N ARG A 41 -10.92 -5.67 -3.54
CA ARG A 41 -11.64 -6.65 -2.71
C ARG A 41 -11.02 -8.05 -2.76
N ARG A 42 -10.28 -8.35 -3.82
CA ARG A 42 -9.66 -9.65 -4.09
C ARG A 42 -8.17 -9.68 -3.75
N VAL A 43 -7.57 -8.57 -3.32
CA VAL A 43 -6.13 -8.53 -3.00
C VAL A 43 -5.74 -9.58 -1.94
N GLY A 44 -6.64 -9.85 -0.99
CA GLY A 44 -6.43 -10.88 0.03
C GLY A 44 -6.23 -12.28 -0.54
N GLU A 45 -6.69 -12.56 -1.76
CA GLU A 45 -6.48 -13.84 -2.45
C GLU A 45 -5.02 -14.04 -2.89
N ILE A 46 -4.24 -12.96 -3.04
CA ILE A 46 -2.85 -13.03 -3.53
C ILE A 46 -1.79 -12.75 -2.47
N GLN A 47 -2.18 -12.23 -1.29
CA GLN A 47 -1.23 -12.00 -0.19
C GLN A 47 -0.59 -13.32 0.27
N GLY A 48 0.73 -13.33 0.44
CA GLY A 48 1.51 -14.47 0.90
C GLY A 48 1.75 -15.56 -0.14
N ARG A 49 1.16 -15.47 -1.35
CA ARG A 49 1.49 -16.37 -2.46
C ARG A 49 2.91 -16.11 -2.92
N ASP A 50 3.68 -17.18 -3.10
CA ASP A 50 5.09 -17.12 -3.51
C ASP A 50 5.98 -16.21 -2.64
N ARG A 51 5.59 -16.04 -1.35
CA ARG A 51 6.25 -15.13 -0.40
C ARG A 51 6.21 -13.66 -0.86
N LEU A 52 5.13 -13.27 -1.52
CA LEU A 52 4.86 -11.90 -1.95
C LEU A 52 3.72 -11.29 -1.16
N TRP A 53 3.86 -10.02 -0.80
CA TRP A 53 2.83 -9.22 -0.15
C TRP A 53 2.76 -7.86 -0.82
N PHE A 54 1.54 -7.39 -1.03
CA PHE A 54 1.26 -6.10 -1.65
C PHE A 54 0.69 -5.16 -0.61
N ALA A 55 1.23 -3.94 -0.54
CA ALA A 55 0.75 -2.83 0.26
C ALA A 55 0.86 -1.54 -0.55
N GLY A 56 0.00 -0.57 -0.26
CA GLY A 56 0.01 0.72 -0.91
C GLY A 56 -1.34 1.41 -0.90
N ALA A 57 -1.34 2.71 -1.16
CA ALA A 57 -2.55 3.54 -1.16
C ALA A 57 -3.58 3.12 -2.21
N TYR A 58 -3.16 2.41 -3.27
CA TYR A 58 -4.03 1.83 -4.28
C TYR A 58 -4.91 0.68 -3.76
N LEU A 59 -4.69 0.19 -2.53
CA LEU A 59 -5.56 -0.77 -1.83
C LEU A 59 -6.68 -0.08 -1.02
N GLY A 60 -6.98 1.17 -1.36
CA GLY A 60 -8.08 1.97 -0.80
C GLY A 60 -8.44 3.10 -1.75
N TYR A 61 -8.52 4.33 -1.25
CA TYR A 61 -8.91 5.52 -2.03
C TYR A 61 -7.73 6.42 -2.41
N GLY A 62 -6.48 5.94 -2.26
CA GLY A 62 -5.29 6.66 -2.68
C GLY A 62 -4.70 7.62 -1.65
N PHE A 63 -5.21 7.61 -0.41
CA PHE A 63 -4.70 8.47 0.67
C PHE A 63 -3.53 7.84 1.43
N HIS A 64 -2.83 8.66 2.22
CA HIS A 64 -1.69 8.21 3.03
C HIS A 64 -2.12 7.16 4.07
N GLU A 65 -3.33 7.31 4.59
CA GLU A 65 -3.97 6.42 5.54
C GLU A 65 -4.21 5.03 4.95
N ASP A 66 -4.54 4.92 3.66
CA ASP A 66 -4.70 3.64 2.98
C ASP A 66 -3.36 2.91 2.81
N GLY A 67 -2.30 3.68 2.50
CA GLY A 67 -0.94 3.17 2.47
C GLY A 67 -0.50 2.64 3.84
N LEU A 68 -0.74 3.42 4.90
CA LEU A 68 -0.41 3.01 6.26
C LEU A 68 -1.21 1.77 6.71
N ARG A 69 -2.52 1.78 6.50
CA ARG A 69 -3.42 0.66 6.82
C ARG A 69 -2.95 -0.64 6.17
N SER A 70 -2.75 -0.63 4.85
CA SER A 70 -2.33 -1.83 4.11
C SER A 70 -0.94 -2.32 4.52
N ALA A 71 -0.01 -1.42 4.85
CA ALA A 71 1.30 -1.79 5.38
C ALA A 71 1.19 -2.47 6.76
N VAL A 72 0.33 -1.96 7.65
CA VAL A 72 0.07 -2.56 8.96
C VAL A 72 -0.57 -3.95 8.81
N GLU A 73 -1.52 -4.11 7.89
CA GLU A 73 -2.13 -5.41 7.57
C GLU A 73 -1.08 -6.42 7.06
N VAL A 74 -0.18 -6.00 6.17
CA VAL A 74 0.94 -6.85 5.71
C VAL A 74 1.87 -7.20 6.86
N ALA A 75 2.30 -6.24 7.67
CA ALA A 75 3.17 -6.50 8.82
C ALA A 75 2.53 -7.51 9.79
N ALA A 76 1.24 -7.37 10.08
CA ALA A 76 0.50 -8.30 10.92
C ALA A 76 0.46 -9.72 10.32
N SER A 77 0.30 -9.84 9.00
CA SER A 77 0.36 -11.14 8.30
C SER A 77 1.74 -11.81 8.36
N LEU A 78 2.79 -11.02 8.59
CA LEU A 78 4.17 -11.47 8.82
C LEU A 78 4.48 -11.69 10.31
N GLY A 79 3.49 -11.57 11.19
CA GLY A 79 3.66 -11.74 12.64
C GLY A 79 4.26 -10.52 13.35
N VAL A 80 4.29 -9.36 12.71
CA VAL A 80 4.80 -8.11 13.29
C VAL A 80 3.65 -7.17 13.60
N SER A 81 3.52 -6.77 14.87
CA SER A 81 2.54 -5.78 15.29
C SER A 81 3.12 -4.37 15.25
N ALA A 82 2.31 -3.40 14.84
CA ALA A 82 2.71 -2.00 14.92
C ALA A 82 2.90 -1.60 16.40
N PRO A 83 3.96 -0.85 16.77
CA PRO A 83 4.28 -0.55 18.16
C PRO A 83 3.26 0.36 18.85
N TRP A 84 2.45 1.09 18.07
CA TRP A 84 1.33 1.91 18.56
C TRP A 84 -0.01 1.18 18.55
N ALA A 85 -0.08 -0.04 18.00
CA ALA A 85 -1.27 -0.85 18.16
C ALA A 85 -1.32 -1.24 19.64
N GLY A 86 -2.30 -0.70 20.36
CA GLY A 86 -2.61 -1.19 21.71
C GLY A 86 -2.88 -2.70 21.69
N PRO A 87 -3.07 -3.35 22.84
CA PRO A 87 -3.46 -4.76 22.86
C PRO A 87 -4.76 -4.94 22.07
N GLN A 88 -4.67 -5.47 20.84
CA GLN A 88 -5.84 -5.73 19.99
C GLN A 88 -5.76 -7.13 19.36
N ALA A 89 -6.94 -7.72 19.18
CA ALA A 89 -7.18 -9.12 18.86
C ALA A 89 -6.34 -9.64 17.70
N ALA A 90 -5.96 -10.91 17.82
CA ALA A 90 -5.11 -11.62 16.87
C ALA A 90 -5.54 -11.38 15.42
N PRO A 91 -4.58 -11.21 14.49
CA PRO A 91 -4.89 -11.07 13.07
C PRO A 91 -5.75 -12.25 12.61
N LYS A 92 -6.75 -11.97 11.76
CA LYS A 92 -7.49 -13.05 11.09
C LYS A 92 -6.46 -13.92 10.38
N PRO A 93 -6.39 -15.23 10.66
CA PRO A 93 -5.41 -16.08 10.02
C PRO A 93 -5.64 -16.00 8.52
N HIS A 94 -4.64 -15.50 7.79
CA HIS A 94 -4.54 -15.83 6.39
C HIS A 94 -4.35 -17.34 6.32
N PRO A 95 -5.11 -18.08 5.49
CA PRO A 95 -4.74 -19.45 5.20
C PRO A 95 -3.32 -19.37 4.64
N GLY A 96 -2.36 -19.85 5.43
CA GLY A 96 -0.96 -19.89 5.00
C GLY A 96 -0.87 -20.62 3.65
N PRO A 97 0.23 -20.46 2.91
CA PRO A 97 0.44 -21.25 1.72
C PRO A 97 0.23 -22.72 2.10
N VAL A 98 -0.80 -23.33 1.52
CA VAL A 98 -0.93 -24.78 1.51
C VAL A 98 0.33 -25.27 0.80
N SER A 99 1.33 -25.71 1.58
CA SER A 99 2.43 -26.47 0.99
C SER A 99 1.77 -27.62 0.24
N PRO A 100 2.02 -27.79 -1.07
CA PRO A 100 1.56 -29.00 -1.72
C PRO A 100 2.19 -30.16 -0.94
N MET A 101 1.36 -30.99 -0.32
CA MET A 101 1.81 -32.28 0.19
C MET A 101 2.47 -32.99 -0.98
N ILE A 102 3.80 -33.15 -0.93
CA ILE A 102 4.50 -34.07 -1.82
C ILE A 102 4.09 -35.47 -1.33
N PRO A 103 3.28 -36.24 -2.08
CA PRO A 103 2.93 -37.59 -1.67
C PRO A 103 4.18 -38.47 -1.81
N GLY A 104 4.61 -39.12 -0.73
CA GLY A 104 5.48 -40.29 -0.85
C GLY A 104 6.85 -40.29 -0.16
N MET A 105 7.10 -39.46 0.86
CA MET A 105 8.25 -39.69 1.73
C MET A 105 7.79 -40.15 3.12
N ALA A 106 7.58 -41.47 3.24
CA ALA A 106 7.62 -42.13 4.53
C ALA A 106 8.98 -41.82 5.17
N ARG A 107 8.97 -41.18 6.33
CA ARG A 107 10.19 -40.98 7.13
C ARG A 107 10.49 -42.30 7.87
N PRO A 108 11.77 -42.71 7.99
CA PRO A 108 12.18 -43.80 8.87
C PRO A 108 11.94 -43.47 10.34
#